data_AF-A0A7X3XI49-F1
#
_entry.id   AF-A0A7X3XI49-F1
#
_cell.length_a   1.000
_cell.length_b   1.000
_cell.length_c   1.000
_cell.angle_alpha   90.00
_cell.angle_beta   90.00
_cell.angle_gamma   90.00
#
_symmetry.space_group_name_H-M   'P 1'
#
loop_
_entity.id
_entity.type
_entity.pdbx_description
1 polymer ?
#
loop_
_entity_poly.entity_id
_entity_poly.type
_entity_poly.pdbx_seq_one_letter_code
_entity_poly.pdbx_strand_id
1 'polypeptide(L)'
;MKSIFHDRKALARLSLLATLGLAIFWGVSIYLSAHGHEIGSSNMQLREHIELDSKAPFVYKKYTGLQNAQALMKALDADYNKSLAKTKVSVSGKFTTKTTKTGKVTGTKTTTYSSDLTLSEIDARYPRAEWLQLLLDKGITIDDSLEYASLLSKRYTLALWEDNPVLQQSGLLNIPPTDDWETYKADYIDKLVNDHTKIQASAEQIERGKKAVERAKARIEENKENAQLAIERSKEAVERANAQLERGTEQLEHAKPQIEENKENVKLAIERSKEAVERAKAQIQHSKEQLERAMTQLERSITRLERAKKELSSQQLVHIKNQIEGIQGTLAAPKKPIPPQEPTLPQGSN
;
A
#
# COMPACT_ATOMS: atom_id res chain seq x y z
N MET A 1 7.13 -13.53 3.28
CA MET A 1 6.01 -12.73 3.85
C MET A 1 6.50 -11.75 4.92
N LYS A 2 7.33 -10.76 4.55
CA LYS A 2 7.72 -9.62 5.40
C LYS A 2 7.91 -8.43 4.47
N SER A 3 6.88 -7.57 4.33
CA SER A 3 6.96 -6.20 3.78
C SER A 3 5.59 -5.74 3.23
N ILE A 4 4.60 -5.47 4.10
CA ILE A 4 3.39 -4.73 3.67
C ILE A 4 3.02 -3.57 4.62
N PHE A 5 3.58 -3.48 5.84
CA PHE A 5 3.21 -2.44 6.81
C PHE A 5 4.33 -1.43 7.09
N HIS A 6 4.77 -0.68 6.08
CA HIS A 6 5.77 0.40 6.25
C HIS A 6 5.37 1.72 5.59
N ASP A 7 4.09 2.10 5.66
CA ASP A 7 3.70 3.47 5.33
C ASP A 7 3.42 4.31 6.58
N ARG A 8 4.49 4.64 7.30
CA ARG A 8 4.46 5.58 8.44
C ARG A 8 4.02 7.00 8.01
N LYS A 9 3.97 7.31 6.71
CA LYS A 9 3.51 8.63 6.22
C LYS A 9 1.99 8.78 6.26
N ALA A 10 1.22 7.67 6.20
CA ALA A 10 -0.23 7.72 6.33
C ALA A 10 -0.67 8.08 7.76
N LEU A 11 -0.01 7.53 8.78
CA LEU A 11 -0.27 7.84 10.20
C LEU A 11 0.10 9.28 10.59
N ALA A 12 1.16 9.85 9.99
CA ALA A 12 1.54 11.24 10.22
C ALA A 12 0.48 12.25 9.71
N ARG A 13 -0.30 11.90 8.67
CA ARG A 13 -1.37 12.75 8.13
C ARG A 13 -2.64 12.74 8.98
N LEU A 14 -2.90 11.67 9.74
CA LEU A 14 -4.03 11.60 10.68
C LEU A 14 -3.82 12.47 11.94
N SER A 15 -2.58 12.60 12.42
CA SER A 15 -2.23 13.49 13.55
C SER A 15 -2.50 14.97 13.26
N LEU A 16 -2.36 15.38 11.99
CA LEU A 16 -2.62 16.75 11.54
C LEU A 16 -4.13 17.08 11.50
N LEU A 17 -5.00 16.08 11.42
CA LEU A 17 -6.46 16.27 11.47
C LEU A 17 -6.98 16.37 12.91
N ALA A 18 -6.35 15.68 13.87
CA ALA A 18 -6.70 15.78 15.28
C ALA A 18 -6.36 17.15 15.89
N THR A 19 -5.28 17.79 15.42
CA THR A 19 -4.89 19.15 15.84
C THR A 19 -5.78 20.23 15.22
N LEU A 20 -6.31 20.03 13.99
CA LEU A 20 -7.29 20.93 13.40
C LEU A 20 -8.68 20.82 14.07
N GLY A 21 -9.05 19.62 14.55
CA GLY A 21 -10.32 19.37 15.23
C GLY A 21 -10.49 20.14 16.55
N LEU A 22 -9.39 20.42 17.27
CA LEU A 22 -9.46 21.14 18.55
C LEU A 22 -9.70 22.66 18.39
N ALA A 23 -9.32 23.25 17.25
CA ALA A 23 -9.58 24.66 16.95
C ALA A 23 -11.00 24.90 16.41
N ILE A 24 -11.59 23.91 15.73
CA ILE A 24 -12.91 24.04 15.09
C ILE A 24 -14.06 23.93 16.11
N PHE A 25 -13.83 23.28 17.26
CA PHE A 25 -14.86 23.12 18.31
C PHE A 25 -15.18 24.42 19.07
N TRP A 26 -14.30 25.43 19.00
CA TRP A 26 -14.53 26.74 19.62
C TRP A 26 -15.13 27.78 18.67
N GLY A 27 -15.15 27.54 17.36
CA GLY A 27 -15.45 28.58 16.36
C GLY A 27 -16.91 28.70 15.92
N VAL A 28 -17.73 27.65 16.05
CA VAL A 28 -19.05 27.62 15.36
C VAL A 28 -20.23 27.24 16.28
N SER A 29 -19.98 26.77 17.50
CA SER A 29 -21.03 26.42 18.48
C SER A 29 -21.19 27.41 19.63
N ILE A 30 -20.64 28.63 19.50
CA ILE A 30 -20.97 29.78 20.37
C ILE A 30 -22.27 30.41 19.82
N TYR A 31 -23.34 29.62 19.79
CA TYR A 31 -24.69 30.06 19.46
C TYR A 31 -25.28 30.69 20.71
N LEU A 32 -25.28 32.02 20.76
CA LEU A 32 -26.08 33.04 21.48
C LEU A 32 -27.08 32.71 22.62
N SER A 33 -27.09 31.51 23.19
CA SER A 33 -27.87 31.17 24.38
C SER A 33 -27.02 31.43 25.62
N ALA A 34 -27.24 32.59 26.24
CA ALA A 34 -26.79 32.97 27.58
C ALA A 34 -25.30 33.25 27.86
N HIS A 35 -24.38 33.15 26.90
CA HIS A 35 -22.95 33.38 27.15
C HIS A 35 -22.43 34.62 26.43
N GLY A 36 -22.15 35.68 27.20
CA GLY A 36 -21.57 36.92 26.68
C GLY A 36 -20.22 36.68 26.00
N HIS A 37 -20.01 37.32 24.86
CA HIS A 37 -18.74 37.22 24.14
C HIS A 37 -17.67 38.00 24.90
N GLU A 38 -16.64 37.31 25.39
CA GLU A 38 -15.48 37.93 26.04
C GLU A 38 -14.41 38.20 24.98
N ILE A 39 -14.30 39.46 24.56
CA ILE A 39 -13.16 39.91 23.76
C ILE A 39 -12.27 40.72 24.70
N GLY A 40 -11.06 40.22 24.97
CA GLY A 40 -10.20 40.83 25.97
C GLY A 40 -8.73 40.44 25.91
N SER A 41 -7.88 41.40 26.24
CA SER A 41 -6.51 41.13 26.68
C SER A 41 -6.55 40.68 28.14
N SER A 42 -5.45 40.15 28.69
CA SER A 42 -5.35 39.72 30.09
C SER A 42 -5.74 40.78 31.13
N ASN A 43 -5.89 42.05 30.71
CA ASN A 43 -6.23 43.18 31.59
C ASN A 43 -7.56 43.87 31.27
N MET A 44 -8.27 43.54 30.18
CA MET A 44 -9.52 44.20 29.80
C MET A 44 -10.47 43.22 29.13
N GLN A 45 -11.75 43.32 29.43
CA GLN A 45 -12.79 42.42 28.97
C GLN A 45 -14.00 43.22 28.51
N LEU A 46 -14.30 43.16 27.21
CA LEU A 46 -15.60 43.57 26.69
C LEU A 46 -16.57 42.40 26.84
N ARG A 47 -17.72 42.65 27.46
CA ARG A 47 -18.84 41.72 27.56
C ARG A 47 -20.07 42.35 26.94
N GLU A 48 -20.49 41.80 25.81
CA GLU A 48 -21.79 42.11 25.22
C GLU A 48 -22.80 41.05 25.69
N HIS A 49 -23.87 41.48 26.34
CA HIS A 49 -24.97 40.63 26.76
C HIS A 49 -26.26 41.07 26.05
N ILE A 50 -26.67 40.27 25.07
CA ILE A 50 -27.96 40.43 24.41
C ILE A 50 -28.94 39.52 25.15
N GLU A 51 -29.87 40.12 25.88
CA GLU A 51 -30.94 39.40 26.55
C GLU A 51 -32.12 39.31 25.57
N LEU A 52 -32.36 38.09 25.10
CA LEU A 52 -33.52 37.78 24.27
C LEU A 52 -34.70 37.46 25.16
N ASP A 53 -35.91 37.91 24.78
CA ASP A 53 -37.12 37.60 25.52
C ASP A 53 -37.35 36.09 25.50
N SER A 54 -37.22 35.45 26.67
CA SER A 54 -37.47 34.02 26.84
C SER A 54 -38.89 33.60 26.45
N LYS A 55 -39.85 34.53 26.44
CA LYS A 55 -41.25 34.29 26.03
C LYS A 55 -41.44 34.39 24.50
N ALA A 56 -40.47 34.94 23.78
CA ALA A 56 -40.49 35.09 22.33
C ALA A 56 -39.26 34.43 21.70
N PRO A 57 -39.29 33.09 21.48
CA PRO A 57 -38.12 32.36 21.00
C PRO A 57 -37.62 32.96 19.68
N PHE A 58 -36.32 33.21 19.62
CA PHE A 58 -35.66 33.73 18.43
C PHE A 58 -35.76 32.70 17.30
N VAL A 59 -36.45 33.06 16.22
CA VAL A 59 -36.62 32.18 15.06
C VAL A 59 -35.44 32.38 14.11
N TYR A 60 -34.61 31.35 13.96
CA TYR A 60 -33.57 31.35 12.95
C TYR A 60 -34.19 31.44 11.56
N LYS A 61 -33.78 32.44 10.79
CA LYS A 61 -34.30 32.68 9.44
C LYS A 61 -33.16 33.05 8.52
N LYS A 62 -32.91 32.18 7.53
CA LYS A 62 -31.97 32.46 6.45
C LYS A 62 -32.55 33.55 5.54
N TYR A 63 -31.75 34.55 5.23
CA TYR A 63 -32.07 35.63 4.30
C TYR A 63 -31.35 35.40 2.97
N THR A 64 -32.10 35.50 1.88
CA THR A 64 -31.59 35.35 0.50
C THR A 64 -32.10 36.48 -0.42
N GLY A 65 -32.63 37.54 0.20
CA GLY A 65 -33.18 38.68 -0.52
C GLY A 65 -32.12 39.69 -0.95
N LEU A 66 -32.58 40.85 -1.41
CA LEU A 66 -31.70 41.96 -1.80
C LEU A 66 -30.91 42.48 -0.59
N GLN A 67 -29.59 42.56 -0.73
CA GLN A 67 -28.68 43.11 0.29
C GLN A 67 -28.72 44.65 0.29
N ASN A 68 -29.85 45.20 0.75
CA ASN A 68 -30.01 46.63 1.06
C ASN A 68 -30.74 46.81 2.39
N ALA A 69 -30.52 47.95 3.05
CA ALA A 69 -31.03 48.19 4.40
C ALA A 69 -32.56 48.04 4.48
N GLN A 70 -33.32 48.60 3.54
CA GLN A 70 -34.78 48.54 3.53
C GLN A 70 -35.31 47.11 3.42
N ALA A 71 -34.71 46.30 2.55
CA ALA A 71 -35.12 44.92 2.33
C ALA A 71 -34.79 44.02 3.53
N LEU A 72 -33.64 44.22 4.18
CA LEU A 72 -33.26 43.53 5.42
C LEU A 72 -34.20 43.89 6.57
N MET A 73 -34.41 45.19 6.81
CA MET A 73 -35.33 45.70 7.84
C MET A 73 -36.73 45.13 7.66
N LYS A 74 -37.30 45.23 6.45
CA LYS A 74 -38.62 44.69 6.14
C LYS A 74 -38.72 43.18 6.43
N ALA A 75 -37.64 42.43 6.21
CA ALA A 75 -37.65 40.98 6.34
C ALA A 75 -37.35 40.47 7.77
N LEU A 76 -36.60 41.24 8.57
CA LEU A 76 -35.98 40.77 9.82
C LEU A 76 -36.31 41.64 11.05
N ASP A 77 -36.76 42.89 10.90
CA ASP A 77 -37.01 43.77 12.06
C ASP A 77 -38.12 43.27 12.97
N ALA A 78 -39.18 42.67 12.41
CA ALA A 78 -40.29 42.16 13.21
C ALA A 78 -39.81 41.09 14.21
N ASP A 79 -38.97 40.17 13.74
CA ASP A 79 -38.41 39.10 14.57
C ASP A 79 -37.38 39.68 15.56
N TYR A 80 -36.50 40.57 15.10
CA TYR A 80 -35.53 41.26 15.96
C TYR A 80 -36.20 42.04 17.10
N ASN A 81 -37.18 42.90 16.78
CA ASN A 81 -37.88 43.73 17.76
C ASN A 81 -38.68 42.89 18.76
N LYS A 82 -39.28 41.78 18.30
CA LYS A 82 -40.04 40.89 19.16
C LYS A 82 -39.15 40.12 20.13
N SER A 83 -37.98 39.69 19.68
CA SER A 83 -37.06 38.88 20.48
C SER A 83 -36.10 39.70 21.33
N LEU A 84 -35.90 40.99 21.06
CA LEU A 84 -34.98 41.83 21.83
C LEU A 84 -35.64 42.32 23.13
N ALA A 85 -35.29 41.73 24.28
CA ALA A 85 -35.78 42.21 25.58
C ALA A 85 -34.92 43.36 26.11
N LYS A 86 -33.60 43.17 26.12
CA LYS A 86 -32.63 44.17 26.59
C LYS A 86 -31.26 43.90 25.98
N THR A 87 -30.53 44.94 25.63
CA THR A 87 -29.09 44.81 25.34
C THR A 87 -28.33 45.54 26.42
N LYS A 88 -27.43 44.81 27.08
CA LYS A 88 -26.51 45.37 28.06
C LYS A 88 -25.09 45.17 27.56
N VAL A 89 -24.38 46.26 27.35
CA VAL A 89 -22.95 46.21 27.02
C VAL A 89 -22.17 46.70 28.22
N SER A 90 -21.17 45.93 28.62
CA SER A 90 -20.24 46.36 29.65
C SER A 90 -18.79 46.09 29.25
N VAL A 91 -17.91 47.01 29.64
CA VAL A 91 -16.47 46.86 29.53
C VAL A 91 -15.92 46.91 30.94
N SER A 92 -15.32 45.81 31.41
CA SER A 92 -14.59 45.76 32.67
C SER A 92 -13.10 45.63 32.38
N GLY A 93 -12.28 46.42 33.06
CA GLY A 93 -10.85 46.38 32.81
C GLY A 93 -10.04 47.07 33.89
N LYS A 94 -8.75 46.74 33.92
CA LYS A 94 -7.75 47.39 34.74
C LYS A 94 -7.26 48.64 34.01
N PHE A 95 -7.68 49.82 34.44
CA PHE A 95 -7.26 51.09 33.86
C PHE A 95 -6.19 51.74 34.76
N THR A 96 -5.09 52.17 34.15
CA THR A 96 -4.05 52.94 34.84
C THR A 96 -4.40 54.42 34.79
N THR A 97 -4.82 54.99 35.92
CA THR A 97 -4.98 56.45 36.03
C THR A 97 -3.62 57.09 36.29
N LYS A 98 -3.14 57.96 35.41
CA LYS A 98 -1.93 58.76 35.66
C LYS A 98 -2.30 59.98 36.51
N THR A 99 -1.71 60.11 37.71
CA THR A 99 -1.88 61.30 38.56
C THR A 99 -0.59 62.14 38.56
N THR A 100 -0.64 63.31 37.93
CA THR A 100 0.34 64.42 38.04
C THR A 100 -0.20 65.47 39.02
N LYS A 101 0.49 66.46 39.60
CA LYS A 101 1.87 66.98 39.58
C LYS A 101 2.57 66.87 40.97
N THR A 102 1.92 66.28 41.98
CA THR A 102 2.47 66.10 43.35
C THR A 102 2.88 64.65 43.67
N GLY A 103 2.89 63.77 42.66
CA GLY A 103 3.83 62.64 42.64
C GLY A 103 3.45 61.36 43.36
N LYS A 104 2.16 61.03 43.59
CA LYS A 104 1.82 59.63 43.90
C LYS A 104 0.35 59.28 43.68
N VAL A 105 0.03 58.65 42.55
CA VAL A 105 -0.80 57.43 42.51
C VAL A 105 -0.34 56.58 41.32
N THR A 106 0.21 55.42 41.63
CA THR A 106 0.40 54.29 40.70
C THR A 106 -0.40 53.11 41.26
N GLY A 107 -1.71 53.13 41.04
CA GLY A 107 -2.62 52.06 41.43
C GLY A 107 -3.43 51.64 40.21
N THR A 108 -3.46 50.34 39.93
CA THR A 108 -4.32 49.78 38.89
C THR A 108 -5.72 49.60 39.46
N LYS A 109 -6.71 50.36 38.97
CA LYS A 109 -8.10 50.23 39.41
C LYS A 109 -8.90 49.47 38.37
N THR A 110 -9.60 48.43 38.80
CA THR A 110 -10.63 47.80 37.97
C THR A 110 -11.82 48.73 37.88
N THR A 111 -12.15 49.17 36.67
CA THR A 111 -13.32 50.01 36.39
C THR A 111 -14.23 49.27 35.43
N THR A 112 -15.53 49.33 35.70
CA THR A 112 -16.56 48.75 34.84
C THR A 112 -17.40 49.88 34.28
N TYR A 113 -17.44 49.97 32.96
CA TYR A 113 -18.34 50.82 32.21
C TYR A 113 -19.50 49.97 31.72
N SER A 114 -20.73 50.44 31.83
CA SER A 114 -21.90 49.71 31.34
C SER A 114 -22.94 50.66 30.81
N SER A 115 -23.62 50.24 29.75
CA SER A 115 -24.72 50.96 29.14
C SER A 115 -25.96 50.08 29.09
N ASP A 116 -27.08 50.63 29.55
CA ASP A 116 -28.41 50.02 29.59
C ASP A 116 -29.38 50.83 28.70
N LEU A 117 -28.93 51.24 27.51
CA LEU A 117 -29.72 52.02 26.56
C LEU A 117 -30.92 51.21 26.03
N THR A 118 -32.03 51.91 25.82
CA THR A 118 -33.22 51.38 25.15
C THR A 118 -33.01 51.31 23.64
N LEU A 119 -33.84 50.51 22.96
CA LEU A 119 -33.80 50.39 21.51
C LEU A 119 -34.09 51.73 20.80
N SER A 120 -35.02 52.53 21.34
CA SER A 120 -35.34 53.85 20.81
C SER A 120 -34.18 54.84 20.97
N GLU A 121 -33.44 54.79 22.08
CA GLU A 121 -32.26 55.66 22.27
C GLU A 121 -31.14 55.30 21.29
N ILE A 122 -30.91 54.00 21.06
CA ILE A 122 -29.93 53.56 20.05
C ILE A 122 -30.39 53.89 18.64
N ASP A 123 -31.66 53.69 18.30
CA ASP A 123 -32.18 54.02 16.97
C ASP A 123 -32.14 55.54 16.69
N ALA A 124 -32.22 56.39 17.74
CA ALA A 124 -32.06 57.83 17.60
C ALA A 124 -30.59 58.25 17.34
N ARG A 125 -29.61 57.58 17.95
CA ARG A 125 -28.18 57.88 17.75
C ARG A 125 -27.61 57.24 16.48
N TYR A 126 -28.01 56.01 16.21
CA TYR A 126 -27.53 55.18 15.11
C TYR A 126 -28.73 54.55 14.39
N PRO A 127 -29.44 55.30 13.52
CA PRO A 127 -30.59 54.79 12.79
C PRO A 127 -30.28 53.47 12.08
N ARG A 128 -31.17 52.48 12.20
CA ARG A 128 -30.93 51.12 11.65
C ARG A 128 -30.63 51.14 10.16
N ALA A 129 -31.41 51.91 9.41
CA ALA A 129 -31.28 51.98 7.96
C ALA A 129 -29.88 52.46 7.56
N GLU A 130 -29.40 53.52 8.21
CA GLU A 130 -28.07 54.09 7.96
C GLU A 130 -26.96 53.13 8.39
N TRP A 131 -27.08 52.53 9.58
CA TRP A 131 -26.11 51.57 10.08
C TRP A 131 -25.98 50.34 9.17
N LEU A 132 -27.10 49.75 8.77
CA LEU A 132 -27.11 48.61 7.87
C LEU A 132 -26.54 48.98 6.51
N GLN A 133 -26.93 50.13 5.94
CA GLN A 133 -26.42 50.57 4.65
C GLN A 133 -24.90 50.78 4.71
N LEU A 134 -24.39 51.37 5.78
CA LEU A 134 -22.95 51.57 6.00
C LEU A 134 -22.17 50.25 6.01
N LEU A 135 -22.69 49.21 6.68
CA LEU A 135 -22.05 47.89 6.72
C LEU A 135 -22.09 47.21 5.33
N LEU A 136 -23.22 47.32 4.63
CA LEU A 136 -23.38 46.79 3.27
C LEU A 136 -22.44 47.48 2.27
N ASP A 137 -22.29 48.79 2.35
CA ASP A 137 -21.38 49.58 1.51
C ASP A 137 -19.91 49.18 1.75
N LYS A 138 -19.58 48.69 2.95
CA LYS A 138 -18.28 48.11 3.32
C LYS A 138 -18.13 46.64 2.90
N GLY A 139 -19.14 46.04 2.26
CA GLY A 139 -19.09 44.69 1.72
C GLY A 139 -19.49 43.58 2.71
N ILE A 140 -20.05 43.91 3.88
CA ILE A 140 -20.65 42.91 4.76
C ILE A 140 -21.92 42.38 4.09
N THR A 141 -22.10 41.06 4.07
CA THR A 141 -23.36 40.41 3.68
C THR A 141 -24.08 39.92 4.93
N ILE A 142 -25.41 40.02 4.94
CA ILE A 142 -26.22 39.54 6.07
C ILE A 142 -27.08 38.38 5.58
N ASP A 143 -26.69 37.18 5.98
CA ASP A 143 -27.24 35.95 5.44
C ASP A 143 -28.33 35.33 6.32
N ASP A 144 -28.47 35.76 7.57
CA ASP A 144 -29.53 35.31 8.47
C ASP A 144 -29.89 36.29 9.59
N SER A 145 -30.98 35.96 10.31
CA SER A 145 -31.50 36.77 11.40
C SER A 145 -30.53 36.90 12.58
N LEU A 146 -29.67 35.91 12.86
CA LEU A 146 -28.71 35.99 13.96
C LEU A 146 -27.59 36.98 13.64
N GLU A 147 -27.07 36.92 12.43
CA GLU A 147 -26.09 37.89 11.95
C GLU A 147 -26.65 39.31 11.95
N TYR A 148 -27.88 39.47 11.47
CA TYR A 148 -28.60 40.74 11.54
C TYR A 148 -28.68 41.29 12.97
N ALA A 149 -29.10 40.46 13.93
CA ALA A 149 -29.21 40.85 15.33
C ALA A 149 -27.85 41.19 15.95
N SER A 150 -26.82 40.41 15.65
CA SER A 150 -25.44 40.60 16.11
C SER A 150 -24.83 41.91 15.58
N LEU A 151 -25.04 42.23 14.31
CA LEU A 151 -24.54 43.47 13.72
C LEU A 151 -25.31 44.69 14.23
N LEU A 152 -26.62 44.58 14.46
CA LEU A 152 -27.41 45.66 15.08
C LEU A 152 -27.02 45.89 16.55
N SER A 153 -26.61 44.86 17.29
CA SER A 153 -26.18 45.01 18.68
C SER A 153 -24.87 45.79 18.80
N LYS A 154 -24.02 45.79 17.76
CA LYS A 154 -22.77 46.58 17.75
C LYS A 154 -22.98 48.08 17.90
N ARG A 155 -24.16 48.60 17.56
CA ARG A 155 -24.56 49.99 17.83
C ARG A 155 -24.56 50.32 19.32
N TYR A 156 -24.93 49.37 20.18
CA TYR A 156 -24.89 49.55 21.64
C TYR A 156 -23.46 49.64 22.15
N THR A 157 -22.55 48.83 21.59
CA THR A 157 -21.12 48.89 21.91
C THR A 157 -20.54 50.24 21.49
N LEU A 158 -20.89 50.71 20.29
CA LEU A 158 -20.47 52.01 19.81
C LEU A 158 -21.02 53.16 20.70
N ALA A 159 -22.30 53.13 21.08
CA ALA A 159 -22.87 54.14 21.98
C ALA A 159 -22.21 54.14 23.38
N LEU A 160 -21.89 52.96 23.92
CA LEU A 160 -21.11 52.87 25.16
C LEU A 160 -19.75 53.57 25.02
N TRP A 161 -19.11 53.46 23.86
CA TRP A 161 -17.81 54.06 23.62
C TRP A 161 -17.88 55.57 23.38
N GLU A 162 -18.95 56.04 22.74
CA GLU A 162 -19.28 57.45 22.58
C GLU A 162 -19.43 58.13 23.95
N ASP A 163 -20.19 57.51 24.87
CA ASP A 163 -20.45 58.03 26.21
C ASP A 163 -19.21 57.98 27.13
N ASN A 164 -18.14 57.28 26.74
CA ASN A 164 -16.97 57.02 27.58
C ASN A 164 -15.65 57.25 26.84
N PRO A 165 -15.19 58.50 26.67
CA PRO A 165 -13.95 58.84 25.93
C PRO A 165 -12.70 58.14 26.47
N VAL A 166 -12.66 57.79 27.75
CA VAL A 166 -11.55 57.03 28.36
C VAL A 166 -11.37 55.66 27.69
N LEU A 167 -12.44 55.04 27.17
CA LEU A 167 -12.36 53.79 26.42
C LEU A 167 -11.71 53.98 25.05
N GLN A 168 -11.91 55.14 24.41
CA GLN A 168 -11.32 55.45 23.10
C GLN A 168 -9.78 55.55 23.21
N GLN A 169 -9.28 56.10 24.32
CA GLN A 169 -7.84 56.20 24.59
C GLN A 169 -7.19 54.89 25.05
N SER A 170 -7.97 53.84 25.35
CA SER A 170 -7.45 52.64 25.98
C SER A 170 -6.73 51.67 25.04
N GLY A 171 -6.84 51.86 23.72
CA GLY A 171 -6.34 50.91 22.73
C GLY A 171 -7.15 49.59 22.69
N LEU A 172 -8.33 49.57 23.32
CA LEU A 172 -9.20 48.39 23.35
C LEU A 172 -9.59 47.99 21.93
N LEU A 173 -9.72 46.68 21.71
CA LEU A 173 -9.96 46.09 20.40
C LEU A 173 -8.81 46.30 19.38
N ASN A 174 -7.61 46.70 19.81
CA ASN A 174 -6.50 47.05 18.92
C ASN A 174 -6.81 48.21 17.97
N ILE A 175 -7.74 49.08 18.35
CA ILE A 175 -8.00 50.35 17.67
C ILE A 175 -7.03 51.38 18.25
N PRO A 176 -6.28 52.14 17.43
CA PRO A 176 -5.37 53.17 17.93
C PRO A 176 -6.08 54.17 18.88
N PRO A 177 -5.46 54.53 20.02
CA PRO A 177 -5.98 55.59 20.88
C PRO A 177 -6.18 56.89 20.10
N THR A 178 -7.35 57.50 20.22
CA THR A 178 -7.67 58.79 19.61
C THR A 178 -8.64 59.57 20.49
N ASP A 179 -8.59 60.90 20.38
CA ASP A 179 -9.53 61.84 21.01
C ASP A 179 -10.66 62.27 20.05
N ASP A 180 -10.54 61.91 18.76
CA ASP A 180 -11.55 62.20 17.75
C ASP A 180 -12.53 61.04 17.62
N TRP A 181 -13.78 61.30 18.00
CA TRP A 181 -14.87 60.33 17.97
C TRP A 181 -15.13 59.78 16.56
N GLU A 182 -15.11 60.63 15.54
CA GLU A 182 -15.43 60.18 14.18
C GLU A 182 -14.32 59.27 13.62
N THR A 183 -13.05 59.59 13.88
CA THR A 183 -11.92 58.68 13.59
C THR A 183 -12.10 57.34 14.31
N TYR A 184 -12.40 57.35 15.62
CA TYR A 184 -12.56 56.12 16.39
C TYR A 184 -13.71 55.25 15.88
N LYS A 185 -14.86 55.87 15.57
CA LYS A 185 -16.03 55.22 15.00
C LYS A 185 -15.71 54.57 13.65
N ALA A 186 -14.97 55.26 12.78
CA ALA A 186 -14.55 54.72 11.50
C ALA A 186 -13.64 53.48 11.68
N ASP A 187 -12.63 53.56 12.54
CA ASP A 187 -11.73 52.44 12.84
C ASP A 187 -12.46 51.24 13.45
N TYR A 188 -13.46 51.50 14.30
CA TYR A 188 -14.32 50.46 14.87
C TYR A 188 -15.11 49.72 13.79
N ILE A 189 -15.72 50.46 12.86
CA ILE A 189 -16.48 49.87 11.75
C ILE A 189 -15.54 49.06 10.85
N ASP A 190 -14.37 49.59 10.50
CA ASP A 190 -13.38 48.86 9.68
C ASP A 190 -12.91 47.59 10.39
N LYS A 191 -12.75 47.63 11.72
CA LYS A 191 -12.47 46.43 12.51
C LYS A 191 -13.61 45.42 12.43
N LEU A 192 -14.87 45.84 12.56
CA LEU A 192 -16.02 44.94 12.44
C LEU A 192 -16.06 44.25 11.07
N VAL A 193 -15.83 45.00 9.99
CA VAL A 193 -15.78 44.48 8.62
C VAL A 193 -14.66 43.44 8.46
N ASN A 194 -13.46 43.76 8.97
CA ASN A 194 -12.32 42.85 8.93
C ASN A 194 -12.57 41.56 9.71
N ASP A 195 -13.15 41.65 10.90
CA ASP A 195 -13.47 40.47 11.72
C ASP A 195 -14.54 39.60 11.06
N HIS A 196 -15.59 40.21 10.52
CA HIS A 196 -16.63 39.49 9.77
C HIS A 196 -16.03 38.77 8.54
N THR A 197 -15.19 39.45 7.76
CA THR A 197 -14.49 38.85 6.61
C THR A 197 -13.63 37.64 7.02
N LYS A 198 -12.91 37.74 8.13
CA LYS A 198 -12.11 36.63 8.67
C LYS A 198 -12.98 35.46 9.12
N ILE A 199 -14.13 35.74 9.75
CA ILE A 199 -15.08 34.71 10.17
C ILE A 199 -15.64 33.98 8.94
N GLN A 200 -16.05 34.71 7.90
CA GLN A 200 -16.53 34.10 6.64
C GLN A 200 -15.46 33.23 5.98
N ALA A 201 -14.23 33.74 5.85
CA ALA A 201 -13.12 32.96 5.29
C ALA A 201 -12.82 31.68 6.11
N SER A 202 -12.90 31.77 7.44
CA SER A 202 -12.77 30.62 8.34
C SER A 202 -13.91 29.62 8.16
N ALA A 203 -15.16 30.09 8.05
CA ALA A 203 -16.33 29.24 7.80
C ALA A 203 -16.19 28.48 6.47
N GLU A 204 -15.77 29.15 5.39
CA GLU A 204 -15.48 28.51 4.11
C GLU A 204 -14.36 27.47 4.21
N GLN A 205 -13.30 27.76 4.98
CA GLN A 205 -12.23 26.80 5.23
C GLN A 205 -12.73 25.57 6.00
N ILE A 206 -13.60 25.77 7.00
CA ILE A 206 -14.24 24.68 7.76
C ILE A 206 -15.10 23.82 6.84
N GLU A 207 -15.92 24.43 5.97
CA GLU A 207 -16.75 23.69 5.01
C GLU A 207 -15.90 22.91 3.99
N ARG A 208 -14.79 23.48 3.51
CA ARG A 208 -13.81 22.74 2.69
C ARG A 208 -13.18 21.58 3.47
N GLY A 209 -12.85 21.80 4.74
CA GLY A 209 -12.34 20.78 5.66
C GLY A 209 -13.32 19.62 5.84
N LYS A 210 -14.59 19.90 6.11
CA LYS A 210 -15.67 18.90 6.22
C LYS A 210 -15.76 18.06 4.94
N LYS A 211 -15.80 18.70 3.77
CA LYS A 211 -15.81 18.00 2.47
C LYS A 211 -14.57 17.12 2.28
N ALA A 212 -13.40 17.56 2.73
CA ALA A 212 -12.17 16.76 2.65
C ALA A 212 -12.22 15.53 3.58
N VAL A 213 -12.77 15.69 4.79
CA VAL A 213 -12.98 14.59 5.76
C VAL A 213 -13.95 13.54 5.20
N GLU A 214 -15.08 13.96 4.62
CA GLU A 214 -16.04 13.02 4.02
C GLU A 214 -15.42 12.22 2.86
N ARG A 215 -14.62 12.87 1.99
CA ARG A 215 -13.87 12.15 0.94
C ARG A 215 -12.84 11.17 1.50
N ALA A 216 -12.15 11.54 2.58
CA ALA A 216 -11.20 10.65 3.23
C ALA A 216 -11.90 9.43 3.85
N LYS A 217 -13.06 9.64 4.48
CA LYS A 217 -13.90 8.57 5.02
C LYS A 217 -14.35 7.60 3.93
N ALA A 218 -14.82 8.10 2.78
CA ALA A 218 -15.20 7.25 1.65
C ALA A 218 -14.04 6.39 1.13
N ARG A 219 -12.83 6.95 1.01
CA ARG A 219 -11.62 6.21 0.59
C ARG A 219 -11.20 5.14 1.60
N ILE A 220 -11.38 5.40 2.90
CA ILE A 220 -11.09 4.42 3.94
C ILE A 220 -12.02 3.21 3.81
N GLU A 221 -13.32 3.44 3.56
CA GLU A 221 -14.28 2.35 3.40
C GLU A 221 -14.00 1.54 2.13
N GLU A 222 -13.72 2.19 1.00
CA GLU A 222 -13.31 1.53 -0.24
C GLU A 222 -12.04 0.67 -0.05
N ASN A 223 -11.02 1.21 0.62
CA ASN A 223 -9.79 0.47 0.90
C ASN A 223 -10.03 -0.74 1.82
N LYS A 224 -10.96 -0.62 2.77
CA LYS A 224 -11.34 -1.72 3.67
C LYS A 224 -12.02 -2.85 2.91
N GLU A 225 -12.96 -2.54 2.00
CA GLU A 225 -13.60 -3.54 1.13
C GLU A 225 -12.57 -4.23 0.22
N ASN A 226 -11.68 -3.45 -0.41
CA ASN A 226 -10.60 -3.98 -1.24
C ASN A 226 -9.65 -4.90 -0.45
N ALA A 227 -9.31 -4.53 0.78
CA ALA A 227 -8.48 -5.37 1.65
C ALA A 227 -9.19 -6.67 2.04
N GLN A 228 -10.50 -6.64 2.31
CA GLN A 228 -11.29 -7.84 2.59
C GLN A 228 -11.30 -8.79 1.39
N LEU A 229 -11.56 -8.29 0.18
CA LEU A 229 -11.52 -9.08 -1.05
C LEU A 229 -10.13 -9.69 -1.30
N ALA A 230 -9.06 -8.93 -1.04
CA ALA A 230 -7.70 -9.44 -1.17
C ALA A 230 -7.38 -10.57 -0.19
N ILE A 231 -7.89 -10.47 1.05
CA ILE A 231 -7.76 -11.52 2.07
C ILE A 231 -8.52 -12.77 1.63
N GLU A 232 -9.75 -12.64 1.13
CA GLU A 232 -10.56 -13.76 0.66
C GLU A 232 -9.90 -14.51 -0.50
N ARG A 233 -9.44 -13.79 -1.53
CA ARG A 233 -8.67 -14.38 -2.63
C ARG A 233 -7.41 -15.10 -2.17
N SER A 234 -6.73 -14.54 -1.16
CA SER A 234 -5.53 -15.17 -0.59
C SER A 234 -5.86 -16.46 0.16
N LYS A 235 -6.99 -16.50 0.88
CA LYS A 235 -7.47 -17.74 1.54
C LYS A 235 -7.74 -18.83 0.51
N GLU A 236 -8.49 -18.54 -0.55
CA GLU A 236 -8.75 -19.52 -1.61
C GLU A 236 -7.46 -20.01 -2.28
N ALA A 237 -6.48 -19.13 -2.50
CA ALA A 237 -5.20 -19.52 -3.08
C ALA A 237 -4.43 -20.49 -2.17
N VAL A 238 -4.46 -20.25 -0.86
CA VAL A 238 -3.87 -21.17 0.14
C VAL A 238 -4.59 -22.51 0.15
N GLU A 239 -5.92 -22.53 0.11
CA GLU A 239 -6.70 -23.78 0.04
C GLU A 239 -6.36 -24.60 -1.21
N ARG A 240 -6.26 -23.95 -2.38
CA ARG A 240 -5.84 -24.62 -3.62
C ARG A 240 -4.42 -25.19 -3.52
N ALA A 241 -3.49 -24.44 -2.94
CA ALA A 241 -2.11 -24.89 -2.76
C ALA A 241 -2.02 -26.10 -1.80
N ASN A 242 -2.79 -26.08 -0.71
CA ASN A 242 -2.88 -27.21 0.21
C ASN A 242 -3.45 -28.46 -0.49
N ALA A 243 -4.51 -28.33 -1.28
CA ALA A 243 -5.08 -29.44 -2.03
C ALA A 243 -4.09 -30.02 -3.08
N GLN A 244 -3.22 -29.19 -3.65
CA GLN A 244 -2.15 -29.67 -4.54
C GLN A 244 -1.04 -30.41 -3.77
N LEU A 245 -0.65 -29.92 -2.60
CA LEU A 245 0.32 -30.60 -1.73
C LEU A 245 -0.19 -31.95 -1.26
N GLU A 246 -1.47 -32.05 -0.90
CA GLU A 246 -2.12 -33.31 -0.50
C GLU A 246 -2.05 -34.33 -1.64
N ARG A 247 -2.48 -33.96 -2.86
CA ARG A 247 -2.37 -34.83 -4.05
C ARG A 247 -0.93 -35.23 -4.36
N GLY A 248 0.02 -34.30 -4.25
CA GLY A 248 1.44 -34.61 -4.46
C GLY A 248 1.98 -35.61 -3.43
N THR A 249 1.50 -35.52 -2.19
CA THR A 249 1.84 -36.46 -1.12
C THR A 249 1.25 -37.84 -1.40
N GLU A 250 -0.02 -37.92 -1.81
CA GLU A 250 -0.66 -39.18 -2.22
C GLU A 250 0.08 -39.86 -3.39
N GLN A 251 0.47 -39.09 -4.41
CA GLN A 251 1.25 -39.61 -5.54
C GLN A 251 2.61 -40.15 -5.09
N LEU A 252 3.28 -39.47 -4.17
CA LEU A 252 4.56 -39.92 -3.63
C LEU A 252 4.40 -41.22 -2.82
N GLU A 253 3.36 -41.33 -2.00
CA GLU A 253 3.04 -42.54 -1.26
C GLU A 253 2.71 -43.71 -2.21
N HIS A 254 2.02 -43.47 -3.32
CA HIS A 254 1.78 -44.49 -4.35
C HIS A 254 3.03 -44.88 -5.15
N ALA A 255 3.98 -43.97 -5.34
CA ALA A 255 5.22 -44.24 -6.07
C ALA A 255 6.22 -45.08 -5.25
N LYS A 256 6.26 -44.92 -3.93
CA LYS A 256 7.15 -45.67 -3.02
C LYS A 256 7.12 -47.20 -3.22
N PRO A 257 5.96 -47.88 -3.20
CA PRO A 257 5.94 -49.33 -3.37
C PRO A 257 6.41 -49.76 -4.77
N GLN A 258 6.11 -49.00 -5.82
CA GLN A 258 6.58 -49.29 -7.17
C GLN A 258 8.10 -49.19 -7.28
N ILE A 259 8.71 -48.21 -6.61
CA ILE A 259 10.17 -48.08 -6.55
C ILE A 259 10.78 -49.28 -5.84
N GLU A 260 10.20 -49.74 -4.73
CA GLU A 260 10.73 -50.92 -4.02
C GLU A 260 10.51 -52.23 -4.77
N GLU A 261 9.38 -52.39 -5.45
CA GLU A 261 9.14 -53.53 -6.34
C GLU A 261 10.17 -53.56 -7.49
N ASN A 262 10.40 -52.41 -8.14
CA ASN A 262 11.40 -52.30 -9.20
C ASN A 262 12.82 -52.62 -8.71
N LYS A 263 13.17 -52.19 -7.50
CA LYS A 263 14.47 -52.50 -6.88
C LYS A 263 14.64 -53.99 -6.65
N GLU A 264 13.63 -54.69 -6.12
CA GLU A 264 13.67 -56.14 -5.94
C GLU A 264 13.71 -56.89 -7.28
N ASN A 265 12.96 -56.43 -8.28
CA ASN A 265 13.00 -56.99 -9.63
C ASN A 265 14.39 -56.86 -10.28
N VAL A 266 15.02 -55.69 -10.16
CA VAL A 266 16.40 -55.48 -10.66
C VAL A 266 17.39 -56.38 -9.94
N LYS A 267 17.27 -56.54 -8.62
CA LYS A 267 18.11 -57.43 -7.82
C LYS A 267 17.99 -58.90 -8.28
N LEU A 268 16.78 -59.38 -8.47
CA LEU A 268 16.51 -60.73 -9.02
C LEU A 268 17.08 -60.90 -10.43
N ALA A 269 16.96 -59.88 -11.29
CA ALA A 269 17.51 -59.93 -12.65
C ALA A 269 19.05 -60.02 -12.64
N ILE A 270 19.71 -59.28 -11.74
CA ILE A 270 21.16 -59.35 -11.56
C ILE A 270 21.59 -60.74 -11.09
N GLU A 271 20.88 -61.34 -10.13
CA GLU A 271 21.18 -62.68 -9.61
C GLU A 271 21.05 -63.75 -10.72
N ARG A 272 19.96 -63.73 -11.48
CA ARG A 272 19.78 -64.63 -12.65
C ARG A 272 20.86 -64.46 -13.70
N SER A 273 21.27 -63.22 -13.97
CA SER A 273 22.35 -62.92 -14.91
C SER A 273 23.67 -63.51 -14.42
N LYS A 274 23.97 -63.36 -13.12
CA LYS A 274 25.16 -63.95 -12.49
C LYS A 274 25.18 -65.47 -12.62
N GLU A 275 24.06 -66.14 -12.34
CA GLU A 275 23.95 -67.60 -12.52
C GLU A 275 24.11 -68.03 -13.98
N ALA A 276 23.58 -67.27 -14.94
CA ALA A 276 23.73 -67.53 -16.36
C ALA A 276 25.19 -67.41 -16.80
N VAL A 277 25.91 -66.41 -16.30
CA VAL A 277 27.35 -66.23 -16.54
C VAL A 277 28.17 -67.40 -15.99
N GLU A 278 27.88 -67.87 -14.76
CA GLU A 278 28.58 -69.03 -14.19
C GLU A 278 28.30 -70.32 -14.99
N ARG A 279 27.06 -70.53 -15.46
CA ARG A 279 26.73 -71.66 -16.36
C ARG A 279 27.49 -71.58 -17.69
N ALA A 280 27.53 -70.39 -18.30
CA ALA A 280 28.27 -70.18 -19.54
C ALA A 280 29.78 -70.44 -19.35
N LYS A 281 30.35 -70.00 -18.23
CA LYS A 281 31.75 -70.26 -17.86
C LYS A 281 32.02 -71.76 -17.71
N ALA A 282 31.13 -72.50 -17.04
CA ALA A 282 31.24 -73.96 -16.92
C ALA A 282 31.16 -74.67 -18.28
N GLN A 283 30.27 -74.23 -19.18
CA GLN A 283 30.19 -74.77 -20.54
C GLN A 283 31.47 -74.51 -21.34
N ILE A 284 32.01 -73.29 -21.29
CA ILE A 284 33.28 -72.95 -21.95
C ILE A 284 34.41 -73.84 -21.44
N GLN A 285 34.50 -74.06 -20.12
CA GLN A 285 35.49 -74.94 -19.52
C GLN A 285 35.35 -76.38 -20.03
N HIS A 286 34.12 -76.90 -20.10
CA HIS A 286 33.86 -78.23 -20.64
C HIS A 286 34.26 -78.35 -22.13
N SER A 287 33.90 -77.36 -22.95
CA SER A 287 34.31 -77.33 -24.36
C SER A 287 35.82 -77.27 -24.53
N LYS A 288 36.53 -76.54 -23.66
CA LYS A 288 37.99 -76.51 -23.63
C LYS A 288 38.58 -77.89 -23.36
N GLU A 289 38.07 -78.61 -22.36
CA GLU A 289 38.51 -79.99 -22.05
C GLU A 289 38.24 -80.96 -23.19
N GLN A 290 37.09 -80.85 -23.86
CA GLN A 290 36.79 -81.66 -25.05
C GLN A 290 37.78 -81.38 -26.18
N LEU A 291 38.14 -80.12 -26.40
CA LEU A 291 39.09 -79.71 -27.42
C LEU A 291 40.51 -80.23 -27.11
N GLU A 292 40.96 -80.16 -25.86
CA GLU A 292 42.23 -80.74 -25.41
C GLU A 292 42.29 -82.26 -25.66
N ARG A 293 41.19 -82.99 -25.37
CA ARG A 293 41.10 -84.43 -25.68
C ARG A 293 41.16 -84.69 -27.18
N ALA A 294 40.46 -83.90 -27.99
CA ALA A 294 40.47 -84.03 -29.44
C ALA A 294 41.86 -83.75 -30.02
N MET A 295 42.57 -82.73 -29.53
CA MET A 295 43.97 -82.47 -29.89
C MET A 295 44.88 -83.64 -29.54
N THR A 296 44.75 -84.21 -28.34
CA THR A 296 45.52 -85.39 -27.92
C THR A 296 45.25 -86.60 -28.83
N GLN A 297 44.00 -86.80 -29.27
CA GLN A 297 43.66 -87.85 -30.23
C GLN A 297 44.25 -87.60 -31.61
N LEU A 298 44.23 -86.34 -32.08
CA LEU A 298 44.83 -85.94 -33.34
C LEU A 298 46.33 -86.19 -33.33
N GLU A 299 47.04 -85.79 -32.28
CA GLU A 299 48.47 -86.05 -32.09
C GLU A 299 48.79 -87.55 -32.18
N ARG A 300 48.01 -88.39 -31.49
CA ARG A 300 48.17 -89.86 -31.57
C ARG A 300 47.98 -90.37 -33.00
N SER A 301 46.99 -89.86 -33.72
CA SER A 301 46.73 -90.22 -35.12
C SER A 301 47.88 -89.80 -36.04
N ILE A 302 48.45 -88.61 -35.83
CA ILE A 302 49.66 -88.13 -36.54
C ILE A 302 50.82 -89.09 -36.29
N THR A 303 51.10 -89.45 -35.03
CA THR A 303 52.18 -90.40 -34.70
C THR A 303 51.95 -91.79 -35.32
N ARG A 304 50.70 -92.26 -35.37
CA ARG A 304 50.36 -93.52 -36.07
C ARG A 304 50.63 -93.43 -37.57
N LEU A 305 50.22 -92.32 -38.21
CA LEU A 305 50.49 -92.05 -39.62
C LEU A 305 52.00 -92.00 -39.91
N GLU A 306 52.77 -91.35 -39.06
CA GLU A 306 54.24 -91.32 -39.19
C GLU A 306 54.86 -92.71 -39.08
N ARG A 307 54.41 -93.55 -38.14
CA ARG A 307 54.84 -94.95 -38.06
C ARG A 307 54.46 -95.74 -39.31
N ALA A 308 53.20 -95.61 -39.77
CA ALA A 308 52.74 -96.29 -40.97
C ALA A 308 53.52 -95.84 -42.21
N LYS A 309 53.86 -94.55 -42.33
CA LYS A 309 54.72 -94.02 -43.40
C LYS A 309 56.12 -94.62 -43.35
N LYS A 310 56.73 -94.71 -42.16
CA LYS A 310 58.04 -95.39 -41.97
C LYS A 310 57.97 -96.87 -42.35
N GLU A 311 56.92 -97.56 -41.91
CA GLU A 311 56.70 -98.98 -42.23
C GLU A 311 56.53 -99.20 -43.74
N LEU A 312 55.71 -98.38 -44.40
CA LEU A 312 55.53 -98.40 -45.85
C LEU A 312 56.86 -98.13 -46.57
N SER A 313 57.66 -97.18 -46.09
CA SER A 313 58.98 -96.89 -46.66
C SER A 313 59.94 -98.08 -46.50
N SER A 314 59.94 -98.75 -45.35
CA SER A 314 60.69 -99.99 -45.13
C SER A 314 60.21 -101.12 -46.04
N GLN A 315 58.90 -101.32 -46.17
CA GLN A 315 58.31 -102.32 -47.06
C GLN A 315 58.62 -102.02 -48.54
N GLN A 316 58.58 -100.77 -48.96
CA GLN A 316 58.97 -100.34 -50.29
C GLN A 316 60.46 -100.59 -50.54
N LEU A 317 61.33 -100.29 -49.57
CA LEU A 317 62.75 -100.61 -49.67
C LEU A 317 62.99 -102.12 -49.77
N VAL A 318 62.26 -102.94 -49.01
CA VAL A 318 62.31 -104.40 -49.11
C VAL A 318 61.82 -104.87 -50.48
N HIS A 319 60.72 -104.32 -50.99
CA HIS A 319 60.20 -104.67 -52.31
C HIS A 319 61.16 -104.27 -53.43
N ILE A 320 61.72 -103.06 -53.39
CA ILE A 320 62.75 -102.59 -54.33
C ILE A 320 64.00 -103.45 -54.23
N LYS A 321 64.43 -103.82 -53.01
CA LYS A 321 65.57 -104.73 -52.82
C LYS A 321 65.29 -106.09 -53.47
N ASN A 322 64.11 -106.66 -53.26
CA ASN A 322 63.71 -107.93 -53.87
C ASN A 322 63.58 -107.83 -55.40
N GLN A 323 63.14 -106.67 -55.92
CA GLN A 323 63.12 -106.39 -57.36
C GLN A 323 64.54 -106.26 -57.93
N ILE A 324 65.46 -105.61 -57.22
CA ILE A 324 66.89 -105.53 -57.59
C ILE A 324 67.52 -106.93 -57.58
N GLU A 325 67.21 -107.78 -56.60
CA GLU A 325 67.65 -109.18 -56.58
C GLU A 325 67.03 -109.99 -57.75
N GLY A 326 65.76 -109.73 -58.10
CA GLY A 326 65.11 -110.31 -59.29
C GLY A 326 65.73 -109.84 -60.62
N ILE A 327 66.17 -108.58 -60.69
CA ILE A 327 66.85 -108.00 -61.85
C ILE A 327 68.31 -108.48 -61.94
N GLN A 328 68.97 -108.71 -60.80
CA GLN A 328 70.30 -109.35 -60.75
C GLN A 328 70.24 -110.82 -61.22
N GLY A 329 69.09 -111.47 -61.14
CA GLY A 329 68.84 -112.79 -61.74
C GLY A 329 68.61 -112.79 -63.26
N THR A 330 68.47 -111.64 -63.92
CA THR A 330 68.02 -111.56 -65.33
C THR A 330 68.91 -110.76 -66.28
N LEU A 331 70.07 -110.27 -65.82
CA LEU A 331 71.03 -109.55 -66.68
C LEU A 331 71.95 -110.49 -67.49
N ALA A 332 71.36 -111.14 -68.49
CA ALA A 332 72.04 -111.57 -69.71
C ALA A 332 71.63 -110.62 -70.85
N ALA A 333 72.61 -109.92 -71.42
CA ALA A 333 72.45 -108.97 -72.52
C ALA A 333 72.35 -109.70 -73.89
N PRO A 334 72.17 -109.00 -75.03
CA PRO A 334 71.13 -108.03 -75.38
C PRO A 334 70.58 -108.30 -76.81
N LYS A 335 69.44 -107.70 -77.20
CA LYS A 335 69.11 -107.50 -78.64
C LYS A 335 68.46 -106.14 -78.90
N LYS A 336 69.30 -105.25 -79.43
CA LYS A 336 69.17 -104.30 -80.57
C LYS A 336 67.83 -103.58 -80.91
N PRO A 337 67.95 -102.40 -81.57
CA PRO A 337 67.07 -101.23 -81.43
C PRO A 337 66.12 -101.04 -82.63
N ILE A 338 65.14 -100.14 -82.51
CA ILE A 338 64.52 -99.35 -83.60
C ILE A 338 63.78 -98.12 -83.01
N PRO A 339 63.67 -97.00 -83.75
CA PRO A 339 63.58 -95.62 -83.25
C PRO A 339 62.21 -94.96 -83.56
N PRO A 340 62.12 -93.65 -83.82
CA PRO A 340 61.74 -92.57 -82.90
C PRO A 340 60.29 -92.10 -83.10
N GLN A 341 59.62 -91.62 -82.04
CA GLN A 341 58.49 -90.69 -82.19
C GLN A 341 58.55 -89.60 -81.12
N GLU A 342 58.69 -88.38 -81.63
CA GLU A 342 58.59 -87.07 -80.98
C GLU A 342 57.21 -86.46 -81.35
N PRO A 343 56.83 -85.28 -80.85
CA PRO A 343 56.27 -84.98 -79.54
C PRO A 343 54.79 -84.53 -79.64
N THR A 344 54.07 -84.49 -78.51
CA THR A 344 52.96 -83.51 -78.37
C THR A 344 52.71 -83.13 -76.91
N LEU A 345 53.23 -81.95 -76.59
CA LEU A 345 52.83 -80.98 -75.56
C LEU A 345 51.60 -80.19 -76.12
N PRO A 346 50.86 -79.30 -75.40
CA PRO A 346 50.93 -78.96 -73.97
C PRO A 346 49.61 -78.48 -73.27
N GLN A 347 49.79 -78.02 -72.02
CA GLN A 347 49.27 -76.79 -71.38
C GLN A 347 47.92 -76.71 -70.63
N GLY A 348 48.00 -75.95 -69.52
CA GLY A 348 46.92 -75.30 -68.75
C GLY A 348 46.94 -75.73 -67.28
N SER A 349 47.59 -75.07 -66.30
CA SER A 349 47.53 -73.65 -65.87
C SER A 349 46.14 -73.20 -65.43
N ASN A 350 45.78 -73.45 -64.17
CA ASN A 350 45.70 -72.41 -63.12
C ASN A 350 45.52 -73.03 -61.73
#